data_AF-A0A8T0UDE1-F1
#
_entry.id   AF-A0A8T0UDE1-F1
#
_cell.length_a   1.000
_cell.length_b   1.000
_cell.length_c   1.000
_cell.angle_alpha   90.00
_cell.angle_beta   90.00
_cell.angle_gamma   90.00
#
_symmetry.space_group_name_H-M   'P 1'
#
loop_
_entity.id
_entity.type
_entity.pdbx_description
1 polymer ?
#
loop_
_entity_poly.entity_id
_entity_poly.type
_entity_poly.pdbx_seq_one_letter_code
_entity_poly.pdbx_strand_id
1 'polypeptide(L)'
;MGCLPTIRGRKKTHRIQLQLLETENMMSTWTNVALDLLKKVDVSTAIFAPGWVYETKQPPDFESAQNRWWGLVEKSWGVLRSYPKQLPFYTDFDQGHGYQVSIEGQQVSSDPWNNISCQSFQPMLKYTGDQAQLQAFINFKDGPYSGGNCMTIKGSLQQNIIFSEQLFNGRLGMEDRSIHLFYSVRADGSSALGLSLDLSSNDQSISILVAEDIATFTRKKQNHKYGAYVKADKAEPHAPDNQDWFLYKATVHSSAGYKLTGINIVCTLKIAGKMSPETEDRITGVNADGSSPYHASLGHISIQKLDANTEFRPAGSWVTKGEYISWSNSSITTKHVSLKLSWKLKTPDQPSFRKYNIYVEESMADPNAKASRNYLGVASVDAFYISGLEVTSGVSGFNFIIQACAHDGSWQKLEECPEFFLDLVHSEV
;
A
#
# COMPACT_ATOMS: atom_id res chain seq x y z
N MET A 1 -9.53 17.35 11.58
CA MET A 1 -9.16 17.52 13.00
C MET A 1 -8.06 16.54 13.36
N GLY A 2 -6.80 16.99 13.33
CA GLY A 2 -5.66 16.14 13.69
C GLY A 2 -5.53 16.04 15.20
N CYS A 3 -5.68 14.85 15.76
CA CYS A 3 -5.17 14.60 17.11
C CYS A 3 -3.65 14.84 17.09
N LEU A 4 -3.12 15.63 18.03
CA LEU A 4 -1.68 15.72 18.26
C LEU A 4 -1.10 14.30 18.38
N PRO A 5 -0.05 13.94 17.62
CA PRO A 5 0.61 12.67 17.78
C PRO A 5 1.03 12.51 19.24
N THR A 6 0.53 11.46 19.87
CA THR A 6 0.74 11.23 21.31
C THR A 6 1.40 9.87 21.49
N ILE A 7 2.57 9.89 22.12
CA ILE A 7 3.25 8.70 22.63
C ILE A 7 2.75 8.48 24.07
N ARG A 8 2.22 7.29 24.38
CA ARG A 8 1.51 7.05 25.65
C ARG A 8 2.37 6.27 26.63
N GLY A 9 2.65 6.87 27.80
CA GLY A 9 3.07 6.18 29.01
C GLY A 9 1.87 5.62 29.80
N ARG A 10 2.10 4.84 30.87
CA ARG A 10 1.00 4.29 31.68
C ARG A 10 0.32 5.35 32.54
N LYS A 11 1.03 6.42 32.93
CA LYS A 11 0.41 7.61 33.54
C LYS A 11 -0.24 8.48 32.46
N LYS A 12 -1.42 8.05 32.01
CA LYS A 12 -2.15 8.61 30.85
C LYS A 12 -2.69 10.03 31.05
N THR A 13 -2.80 10.51 32.28
CA THR A 13 -3.40 11.81 32.63
C THR A 13 -2.42 12.99 32.54
N HIS A 14 -1.11 12.74 32.53
CA HIS A 14 -0.10 13.78 32.39
C HIS A 14 0.60 13.63 31.04
N ARG A 15 0.69 14.72 30.28
CA ARG A 15 1.42 14.80 29.01
C ARG A 15 2.45 15.90 29.08
N ILE A 16 3.69 15.57 28.74
CA ILE A 16 4.72 16.60 28.51
C ILE A 16 4.75 16.86 27.01
N GLN A 17 4.64 18.14 26.65
CA GLN A 17 4.65 18.57 25.27
C GLN A 17 6.10 18.74 24.81
N LEU A 18 6.47 18.03 23.74
CA LEU A 18 7.68 18.25 22.99
C LEU A 18 7.33 19.21 21.85
N GLN A 19 7.84 20.44 21.96
CA GLN A 19 7.58 21.52 21.02
C GLN A 19 8.61 21.49 19.89
N LEU A 20 8.14 21.23 18.67
CA LEU A 20 8.96 21.29 17.46
C LEU A 20 8.89 22.70 16.84
N LEU A 21 9.60 23.68 17.39
CA LEU A 21 9.66 25.03 16.81
C LEU A 21 11.11 25.50 16.62
N GLU A 22 11.38 26.00 15.41
CA GLU A 22 12.49 26.91 15.02
C GLU A 22 13.94 26.49 15.31
N THR A 23 14.25 25.20 15.47
CA THR A 23 15.65 24.77 15.60
C THR A 23 16.04 23.74 14.57
N GLU A 24 17.15 23.95 13.85
CA GLU A 24 17.79 22.97 12.96
C GLU A 24 18.25 21.70 13.71
N ASN A 25 18.25 21.75 15.05
CA ASN A 25 18.84 20.75 15.93
C ASN A 25 17.87 19.62 16.36
N MET A 26 16.67 19.52 15.78
CA MET A 26 15.66 18.53 16.23
C MET A 26 15.89 17.10 15.71
N MET A 27 16.72 16.96 14.68
CA MET A 27 17.22 15.68 14.18
C MET A 27 18.47 15.19 14.95
N SER A 28 18.72 15.78 16.13
CA SER A 28 19.88 15.49 16.98
C SER A 28 19.60 14.43 18.04
N THR A 29 20.68 13.99 18.70
CA THR A 29 20.68 13.08 19.84
C THR A 29 19.90 13.60 21.05
N TRP A 30 19.70 14.92 21.18
CA TRP A 30 18.97 15.53 22.30
C TRP A 30 17.50 15.12 22.34
N THR A 31 16.89 14.86 21.18
CA THR A 31 15.52 14.37 21.08
C THR A 31 15.37 13.01 21.77
N ASN A 32 16.33 12.09 21.58
CA ASN A 32 16.31 10.79 22.26
C ASN A 32 16.49 10.93 23.77
N VAL A 33 17.39 11.80 24.22
CA VAL A 33 17.62 12.03 25.65
C VAL A 33 16.33 12.50 26.34
N ALA A 34 15.62 13.47 25.74
CA ALA A 34 14.35 13.93 26.27
C ALA A 34 13.28 12.82 26.27
N LEU A 35 13.14 12.08 25.17
CA LEU A 35 12.19 10.98 25.06
C LEU A 35 12.48 9.85 26.04
N ASP A 36 13.74 9.50 26.27
CA ASP A 36 14.16 8.47 27.21
C ASP A 36 13.88 8.86 28.66
N LEU A 37 14.10 10.13 29.02
CA LEU A 37 13.74 10.65 30.35
C LEU A 37 12.22 10.55 30.58
N LEU A 38 11.41 10.95 29.60
CA LEU A 38 9.95 10.86 29.67
C LEU A 38 9.47 9.40 29.80
N LYS A 39 10.10 8.48 29.07
CA LYS A 39 9.84 7.04 29.19
C LYS A 39 10.17 6.52 30.59
N LYS A 40 11.32 6.91 31.15
CA LYS A 40 11.76 6.50 32.49
C LYS A 40 10.78 6.90 33.59
N VAL A 41 10.19 8.11 33.50
CA VAL A 41 9.20 8.58 34.47
C VAL A 41 7.76 8.13 34.15
N ASP A 42 7.59 7.38 33.06
CA ASP A 42 6.34 6.78 32.58
C ASP A 42 5.24 7.80 32.30
N VAL A 43 5.63 8.96 31.76
CA VAL A 43 4.74 10.07 31.38
C VAL A 43 4.56 10.08 29.86
N SER A 44 3.34 10.37 29.40
CA SER A 44 3.05 10.45 27.98
C SER A 44 3.68 11.70 27.35
N THR A 45 4.02 11.62 26.06
CA THR A 45 4.57 12.74 25.29
C THR A 45 3.58 13.17 24.21
N ALA A 46 3.29 14.46 24.12
CA ALA A 46 2.59 15.04 22.99
C ALA A 46 3.58 15.76 22.08
N ILE A 47 3.56 15.47 20.78
CA ILE A 47 4.38 16.19 19.81
C ILE A 47 3.58 17.36 19.26
N PHE A 48 4.07 18.58 19.47
CA PHE A 48 3.47 19.79 18.94
C PHE A 48 4.17 20.22 17.65
N ALA A 49 3.38 20.65 16.66
CA ALA A 49 3.81 20.97 15.30
C ALA A 49 4.62 19.84 14.60
N PRO A 50 4.12 18.59 14.56
CA PRO A 50 4.79 17.48 13.84
C PRO A 50 4.93 17.73 12.33
N GLY A 51 4.13 18.66 11.77
CA GLY A 51 4.25 19.12 10.38
C GLY A 51 5.58 19.81 10.06
N TRP A 52 6.36 20.19 11.09
CA TRP A 52 7.68 20.80 10.96
C TRP A 52 8.61 20.06 9.99
N VAL A 53 8.58 18.72 9.96
CA VAL A 53 9.41 17.92 9.04
C VAL A 53 9.10 18.23 7.58
N TYR A 54 7.80 18.38 7.26
CA TYR A 54 7.33 18.75 5.93
C TYR A 54 7.62 20.22 5.61
N GLU A 55 7.31 21.11 6.56
CA GLU A 55 7.41 22.57 6.38
C GLU A 55 8.85 23.05 6.20
N THR A 56 9.82 22.41 6.87
CA THR A 56 11.23 22.82 6.83
C THR A 56 12.05 22.14 5.74
N LYS A 57 11.45 21.24 4.94
CA LYS A 57 12.10 20.56 3.80
C LYS A 57 13.46 19.97 4.17
N GLN A 58 13.49 19.27 5.31
CA GLN A 58 14.72 18.66 5.80
C GLN A 58 15.33 17.73 4.72
N PRO A 59 16.66 17.78 4.53
CA PRO A 59 17.31 16.96 3.51
C PRO A 59 17.32 15.45 3.89
N PRO A 60 17.48 14.56 2.90
CA PRO A 60 17.49 14.84 1.45
C PRO A 60 16.09 15.10 0.87
N ASP A 61 15.06 14.55 1.50
CA ASP A 61 13.65 14.64 1.12
C ASP A 61 12.75 14.42 2.35
N PHE A 62 11.45 14.66 2.18
CA PHE A 62 10.46 14.57 3.24
C PHE A 62 10.37 13.15 3.83
N GLU A 63 10.37 12.13 2.99
CA GLU A 63 10.19 10.73 3.37
C GLU A 63 11.35 10.24 4.24
N SER A 64 12.58 10.56 3.82
CA SER A 64 13.81 10.25 4.55
C SER A 64 13.87 10.98 5.89
N ALA A 65 13.54 12.28 5.90
CA ALA A 65 13.49 13.06 7.13
C ALA A 65 12.41 12.58 8.09
N GLN A 66 11.24 12.20 7.57
CA GLN A 66 10.13 11.66 8.33
C GLN A 66 10.51 10.32 8.97
N ASN A 67 11.08 9.40 8.20
CA ASN A 67 11.57 8.11 8.71
C ASN A 67 12.69 8.30 9.74
N ARG A 68 13.61 9.23 9.51
CA ARG A 68 14.66 9.56 10.47
C ARG A 68 14.08 10.07 11.79
N TRP A 69 13.12 11.00 11.74
CA TRP A 69 12.49 11.57 12.92
C TRP A 69 11.69 10.52 13.71
N TRP A 70 10.85 9.72 13.05
CA TRP A 70 10.12 8.64 13.72
C TRP A 70 11.05 7.52 14.21
N GLY A 71 12.17 7.28 13.53
CA GLY A 71 13.20 6.35 13.97
C GLY A 71 13.88 6.78 15.28
N LEU A 72 13.98 8.08 15.56
CA LEU A 72 14.42 8.58 16.87
C LEU A 72 13.40 8.22 17.96
N VAL A 73 12.11 8.40 17.67
CA VAL A 73 11.02 8.00 18.58
C VAL A 73 11.06 6.49 18.85
N GLU A 74 11.23 5.68 17.80
CA GLU A 74 11.33 4.22 17.92
C GLU A 74 12.54 3.79 18.75
N LYS A 75 13.72 4.42 18.58
CA LYS A 75 14.91 4.11 19.39
C LYS A 75 14.65 4.30 20.88
N SER A 76 13.92 5.33 21.26
CA SER A 76 13.59 5.61 22.66
C SER A 76 12.44 4.75 23.18
N TRP A 77 11.31 4.69 22.46
CA TRP A 77 10.04 4.13 22.96
C TRP A 77 9.68 2.75 22.39
N GLY A 78 10.43 2.26 21.41
CA GLY A 78 10.13 1.05 20.66
C GLY A 78 8.92 1.20 19.73
N VAL A 79 8.54 0.10 19.09
CA VAL A 79 7.36 0.04 18.22
C VAL A 79 6.08 0.07 19.07
N LEU A 80 5.31 1.16 18.95
CA LEU A 80 4.13 1.41 19.79
C LEU A 80 2.83 0.81 19.25
N ARG A 81 2.77 0.49 17.95
CA ARG A 81 1.60 -0.09 17.28
C ARG A 81 1.98 -1.36 16.55
N SER A 82 1.09 -2.33 16.59
CA SER A 82 1.30 -3.65 15.99
C SER A 82 0.12 -3.96 15.05
N TYR A 83 0.41 -4.28 13.81
CA TYR A 83 -0.54 -4.73 12.79
C TYR A 83 0.11 -5.84 11.96
N PRO A 84 -0.67 -6.80 11.42
CA PRO A 84 -2.10 -6.98 11.63
C PRO A 84 -2.47 -7.51 13.02
N LYS A 85 -3.70 -7.23 13.45
CA LYS A 85 -4.31 -7.84 14.65
C LYS A 85 -5.52 -8.71 14.33
N GLN A 86 -6.10 -8.53 13.15
CA GLN A 86 -7.31 -9.20 12.68
C GLN A 86 -7.22 -9.39 11.16
N LEU A 87 -7.98 -10.34 10.64
CA LEU A 87 -8.15 -10.57 9.21
C LEU A 87 -9.46 -9.94 8.70
N PRO A 88 -9.55 -9.58 7.41
CA PRO A 88 -8.43 -9.54 6.46
C PRO A 88 -7.43 -8.42 6.81
N PHE A 89 -6.19 -8.57 6.36
CA PHE A 89 -5.19 -7.51 6.38
C PHE A 89 -4.76 -7.21 4.96
N TYR A 90 -4.86 -5.95 4.56
CA TYR A 90 -4.48 -5.48 3.24
C TYR A 90 -3.63 -4.22 3.33
N THR A 91 -2.61 -4.14 2.50
CA THR A 91 -1.86 -2.91 2.23
C THR A 91 -1.36 -2.92 0.80
N ASP A 92 -1.53 -1.81 0.10
CA ASP A 92 -0.89 -1.45 -1.18
C ASP A 92 0.21 -0.39 -0.98
N PHE A 93 0.52 -0.08 0.28
CA PHE A 93 1.49 0.95 0.68
C PHE A 93 1.14 2.39 0.25
N ASP A 94 -0.08 2.64 -0.23
CA ASP A 94 -0.57 3.96 -0.58
C ASP A 94 -0.55 4.91 0.64
N GLN A 95 0.09 6.07 0.48
CA GLN A 95 0.22 7.12 1.49
C GLN A 95 -0.92 8.13 1.43
N GLY A 96 -1.86 7.97 0.50
CA GLY A 96 -2.95 8.88 0.24
C GLY A 96 -2.57 10.02 -0.70
N HIS A 97 -1.52 9.86 -1.51
CA HIS A 97 -1.15 10.78 -2.57
C HIS A 97 -0.24 10.10 -3.60
N GLY A 98 -0.14 10.68 -4.80
CA GLY A 98 0.74 10.18 -5.84
C GLY A 98 0.74 11.08 -7.07
N TYR A 99 1.59 10.75 -8.04
CA TYR A 99 1.61 11.41 -9.36
C TYR A 99 0.82 10.65 -10.43
N GLN A 100 0.27 9.50 -10.05
CA GLN A 100 -0.53 8.62 -10.89
C GLN A 100 -1.38 7.73 -9.98
N VAL A 101 -2.38 7.07 -10.56
CA VAL A 101 -3.16 6.02 -9.92
C VAL A 101 -3.05 4.77 -10.79
N SER A 102 -2.75 3.64 -10.17
CA SER A 102 -2.82 2.32 -10.83
C SER A 102 -3.83 1.41 -10.16
N ILE A 103 -4.39 0.49 -10.95
CA ILE A 103 -5.21 -0.64 -10.47
C ILE A 103 -4.68 -1.88 -11.16
N GLU A 104 -4.25 -2.86 -10.36
CA GLU A 104 -3.50 -4.03 -10.84
C GLU A 104 -2.39 -3.70 -11.85
N GLY A 105 -1.58 -2.68 -11.53
CA GLY A 105 -0.45 -2.20 -12.31
C GLY A 105 -0.81 -1.49 -13.62
N GLN A 106 -2.09 -1.45 -14.00
CA GLN A 106 -2.55 -0.59 -15.09
C GLN A 106 -2.74 0.83 -14.57
N GLN A 107 -2.06 1.80 -15.18
CA GLN A 107 -2.28 3.21 -14.89
C GLN A 107 -3.69 3.61 -15.35
N VAL A 108 -4.52 4.07 -14.40
CA VAL A 108 -5.90 4.54 -14.65
C VAL A 108 -6.01 6.06 -14.59
N SER A 109 -5.03 6.74 -14.02
CA SER A 109 -4.87 8.19 -14.06
C SER A 109 -3.38 8.56 -14.00
N SER A 110 -3.00 9.57 -14.77
CA SER A 110 -1.66 10.18 -14.76
C SER A 110 -1.61 11.50 -13.98
N ASP A 111 -2.72 11.89 -13.36
CA ASP A 111 -2.81 13.17 -12.67
C ASP A 111 -2.25 13.08 -11.25
N PRO A 112 -1.55 14.11 -10.76
CA PRO A 112 -1.22 14.22 -9.35
C PRO A 112 -2.47 14.30 -8.49
N TRP A 113 -2.48 13.58 -7.38
CA TRP A 113 -3.65 13.49 -6.51
C TRP A 113 -3.24 13.40 -5.04
N ASN A 114 -4.14 13.86 -4.18
CA ASN A 114 -4.04 13.68 -2.73
C ASN A 114 -5.42 13.37 -2.15
N ASN A 115 -5.54 12.21 -1.50
CA ASN A 115 -6.67 11.85 -0.68
C ASN A 115 -6.19 10.95 0.47
N ILE A 116 -6.02 11.55 1.66
CA ILE A 116 -5.51 10.83 2.83
C ILE A 116 -6.44 9.70 3.31
N SER A 117 -7.72 9.69 2.88
CA SER A 117 -8.63 8.57 3.17
C SER A 117 -8.25 7.29 2.41
N CYS A 118 -7.42 7.40 1.38
CA CYS A 118 -6.85 6.25 0.66
C CYS A 118 -5.64 5.64 1.36
N GLN A 119 -5.08 6.28 2.39
CA GLN A 119 -3.86 5.80 3.03
C GLN A 119 -4.07 4.39 3.63
N SER A 120 -3.25 3.45 3.17
CA SER A 120 -3.24 2.07 3.68
C SER A 120 -2.20 1.88 4.78
N PHE A 121 -2.07 0.66 5.32
CA PHE A 121 -1.10 0.39 6.37
C PHE A 121 0.34 0.58 5.87
N GLN A 122 1.05 1.53 6.46
CA GLN A 122 2.43 1.85 6.09
C GLN A 122 3.43 0.92 6.80
N PRO A 123 4.53 0.51 6.13
CA PRO A 123 5.54 -0.38 6.69
C PRO A 123 6.46 0.36 7.68
N MET A 124 7.09 -0.40 8.57
CA MET A 124 8.10 0.08 9.51
C MET A 124 9.46 0.16 8.82
N LEU A 125 9.69 1.24 8.08
CA LEU A 125 10.94 1.43 7.35
C LEU A 125 12.01 2.05 8.26
N LYS A 126 13.18 1.42 8.31
CA LYS A 126 14.31 1.96 9.09
C LYS A 126 15.10 2.94 8.25
N TYR A 127 15.40 4.10 8.82
CA TYR A 127 16.42 4.98 8.24
C TYR A 127 17.80 4.36 8.47
N THR A 128 18.37 3.76 7.42
CA THR A 128 19.68 3.10 7.42
C THR A 128 20.83 4.02 7.01
N GLY A 129 20.53 5.28 6.68
CA GLY A 129 21.49 6.27 6.20
C GLY A 129 21.85 6.09 4.72
N ASP A 130 22.42 7.13 4.12
CA ASP A 130 22.66 7.21 2.68
C ASP A 130 23.74 6.21 2.18
N GLN A 131 24.50 5.60 3.09
CA GLN A 131 25.55 4.62 2.80
C GLN A 131 25.07 3.16 2.89
N ALA A 132 23.78 2.92 3.14
CA ALA A 132 23.25 1.56 3.22
C ALA A 132 23.35 0.84 1.86
N GLN A 133 23.80 -0.42 1.90
CA GLN A 133 23.91 -1.26 0.70
C GLN A 133 22.55 -1.50 0.02
N LEU A 134 21.50 -1.68 0.81
CA LEU A 134 20.11 -1.74 0.35
C LEU A 134 19.26 -0.77 1.15
N GLN A 135 18.37 -0.09 0.45
CA GLN A 135 17.41 0.86 1.02
C GLN A 135 16.00 0.43 0.64
N ALA A 136 15.14 0.29 1.65
CA ALA A 136 13.71 0.10 1.48
C ALA A 136 12.99 1.43 1.69
N PHE A 137 12.17 1.84 0.73
CA PHE A 137 11.44 3.11 0.78
C PHE A 137 10.08 2.99 0.07
N ILE A 138 9.16 3.90 0.39
CA ILE A 138 7.92 4.04 -0.39
C ILE A 138 8.21 4.87 -1.63
N ASN A 139 7.92 4.30 -2.79
CA ASN A 139 8.17 4.87 -4.10
C ASN A 139 6.85 5.31 -4.73
N PHE A 140 6.83 6.56 -5.19
CA PHE A 140 5.71 7.20 -5.88
C PHE A 140 6.06 7.65 -7.30
N LYS A 141 7.30 7.39 -7.74
CA LYS A 141 7.79 7.75 -9.08
C LYS A 141 7.48 6.64 -10.09
N ASP A 142 7.71 5.39 -9.71
CA ASP A 142 7.44 4.26 -10.59
C ASP A 142 5.95 3.88 -10.55
N GLY A 143 5.46 3.24 -11.62
CA GLY A 143 4.07 2.76 -11.68
C GLY A 143 3.76 1.77 -10.56
N PRO A 144 2.88 2.10 -9.59
CA PRO A 144 2.53 1.21 -8.50
C PRO A 144 1.62 0.07 -8.99
N TYR A 145 1.42 -0.95 -8.15
CA TYR A 145 0.45 -2.01 -8.45
C TYR A 145 -0.99 -1.57 -8.16
N SER A 146 -1.23 -0.88 -7.05
CA SER A 146 -2.54 -0.35 -6.69
C SER A 146 -2.35 1.00 -6.01
N GLY A 147 -3.26 1.94 -6.25
CA GLY A 147 -3.19 3.27 -5.66
C GLY A 147 -2.06 4.10 -6.25
N GLY A 148 -1.41 4.92 -5.42
CA GLY A 148 -0.41 5.90 -5.86
C GLY A 148 1.04 5.54 -5.56
N ASN A 149 1.30 4.52 -4.76
CA ASN A 149 2.65 4.19 -4.29
C ASN A 149 2.88 2.67 -4.21
N CYS A 150 4.14 2.27 -4.11
CA CYS A 150 4.54 0.90 -3.78
C CYS A 150 5.80 0.90 -2.93
N MET A 151 6.13 -0.21 -2.26
CA MET A 151 7.40 -0.30 -1.55
C MET A 151 8.50 -0.78 -2.51
N THR A 152 9.62 -0.08 -2.57
CA THR A 152 10.77 -0.41 -3.42
C THR A 152 12.02 -0.63 -2.57
N ILE A 153 12.81 -1.63 -2.98
CA ILE A 153 14.10 -1.98 -2.38
C ILE A 153 15.13 -1.84 -3.48
N LYS A 154 16.10 -0.96 -3.26
CA LYS A 154 17.12 -0.62 -4.25
C LYS A 154 18.50 -0.53 -3.61
N GLY A 155 19.52 -0.90 -4.36
CA GLY A 155 20.92 -0.70 -3.98
C GLY A 155 21.83 -1.74 -4.61
N SER A 156 22.81 -2.22 -3.86
CA SER A 156 23.71 -3.30 -4.26
C SER A 156 23.66 -4.42 -3.23
N LEU A 157 23.61 -5.66 -3.70
CA LEU A 157 23.59 -6.85 -2.85
C LEU A 157 24.73 -7.78 -3.24
N GLN A 158 25.42 -8.35 -2.26
CA GLN A 158 26.43 -9.38 -2.53
C GLN A 158 25.75 -10.71 -2.86
N GLN A 159 26.41 -11.49 -3.72
CA GLN A 159 25.93 -12.82 -4.07
C GLN A 159 25.84 -13.71 -2.82
N ASN A 160 24.81 -14.54 -2.73
CA ASN A 160 24.56 -15.42 -1.58
C ASN A 160 24.36 -14.69 -0.24
N ILE A 161 23.88 -13.45 -0.26
CA ILE A 161 23.35 -12.75 0.92
C ILE A 161 21.82 -12.67 0.82
N ILE A 162 21.15 -13.01 1.92
CA ILE A 162 19.72 -12.73 2.08
C ILE A 162 19.59 -11.49 2.95
N PHE A 163 19.15 -10.41 2.34
CA PHE A 163 18.66 -9.25 3.06
C PHE A 163 17.24 -9.52 3.57
N SER A 164 16.92 -9.04 4.77
CA SER A 164 15.57 -9.11 5.29
C SER A 164 15.29 -7.93 6.19
N GLU A 165 14.09 -7.36 6.06
CA GLU A 165 13.62 -6.24 6.86
C GLU A 165 12.17 -6.47 7.29
N GLN A 166 11.88 -6.17 8.55
CA GLN A 166 10.54 -6.33 9.10
C GLN A 166 9.66 -5.15 8.68
N LEU A 167 8.63 -5.43 7.89
CA LEU A 167 7.67 -4.43 7.43
C LEU A 167 6.58 -4.18 8.47
N PHE A 168 6.08 -5.25 9.09
CA PHE A 168 4.96 -5.16 10.03
C PHE A 168 5.20 -6.01 11.27
N ASN A 169 4.84 -5.47 12.42
CA ASN A 169 4.82 -6.18 13.70
C ASN A 169 3.40 -6.68 14.00
N GLY A 170 3.16 -7.96 13.73
CA GLY A 170 1.86 -8.59 13.89
C GLY A 170 1.50 -8.90 15.34
N ARG A 171 0.20 -9.02 15.60
CA ARG A 171 -0.37 -9.70 16.79
C ARG A 171 -1.60 -10.49 16.38
N LEU A 172 -1.56 -11.08 15.19
CA LEU A 172 -2.68 -11.79 14.61
C LEU A 172 -2.66 -13.25 15.10
N GLY A 173 -3.74 -13.70 15.74
CA GLY A 173 -3.89 -15.11 16.13
C GLY A 173 -4.14 -15.99 14.89
N MET A 174 -3.42 -17.10 14.78
CA MET A 174 -3.58 -18.08 13.69
C MET A 174 -4.64 -19.13 14.06
N GLU A 175 -5.83 -18.69 14.44
CA GLU A 175 -6.90 -19.56 14.97
C GLU A 175 -7.35 -20.61 13.95
N ASP A 176 -7.53 -20.20 12.70
CA ASP A 176 -7.95 -21.06 11.59
C ASP A 176 -6.83 -21.97 11.06
N ARG A 177 -5.65 -21.93 11.70
CA ARG A 177 -4.43 -22.69 11.37
C ARG A 177 -3.86 -22.47 9.97
N SER A 178 -4.59 -21.83 9.08
CA SER A 178 -4.18 -21.57 7.71
C SER A 178 -4.63 -20.18 7.29
N ILE A 179 -3.83 -19.52 6.47
CA ILE A 179 -4.17 -18.23 5.85
C ILE A 179 -3.83 -18.28 4.36
N HIS A 180 -4.58 -17.53 3.57
CA HIS A 180 -4.16 -17.17 2.22
C HIS A 180 -3.34 -15.89 2.27
N LEU A 181 -2.18 -15.93 1.62
CA LEU A 181 -1.29 -14.80 1.42
C LEU A 181 -1.23 -14.48 -0.07
N PHE A 182 -1.54 -13.23 -0.41
CA PHE A 182 -1.36 -12.69 -1.75
C PHE A 182 -0.39 -11.52 -1.70
N TYR A 183 0.46 -11.41 -2.71
CA TYR A 183 1.38 -10.27 -2.85
C TYR A 183 1.79 -10.09 -4.31
N SER A 184 2.05 -8.85 -4.72
CA SER A 184 2.50 -8.53 -6.09
C SER A 184 3.94 -8.02 -6.10
N VAL A 185 4.73 -8.48 -7.07
CA VAL A 185 6.16 -8.18 -7.17
C VAL A 185 6.50 -7.71 -8.58
N ARG A 186 7.28 -6.64 -8.67
CA ARG A 186 8.02 -6.24 -9.87
C ARG A 186 9.51 -6.26 -9.52
N ALA A 187 10.31 -7.02 -10.26
CA ALA A 187 11.74 -7.15 -9.94
C ALA A 187 12.58 -7.24 -11.21
N ASP A 188 13.78 -6.68 -11.15
CA ASP A 188 14.75 -6.81 -12.23
C ASP A 188 15.15 -8.29 -12.44
N GLY A 189 15.63 -8.63 -13.63
CA GLY A 189 15.90 -10.03 -14.01
C GLY A 189 16.84 -10.79 -13.08
N SER A 190 17.78 -10.10 -12.41
CA SER A 190 18.71 -10.67 -11.42
C SER A 190 18.21 -10.60 -9.98
N SER A 191 17.11 -9.90 -9.71
CA SER A 191 16.59 -9.67 -8.36
C SER A 191 15.49 -10.66 -8.00
N ALA A 192 15.55 -11.22 -6.80
CA ALA A 192 14.49 -12.04 -6.21
C ALA A 192 13.95 -11.39 -4.94
N LEU A 193 12.63 -11.48 -4.77
CA LEU A 193 11.90 -10.94 -3.63
C LEU A 193 10.89 -12.01 -3.16
N GLY A 194 10.88 -12.25 -1.86
CA GLY A 194 9.87 -13.06 -1.17
C GLY A 194 9.46 -12.39 0.14
N LEU A 195 8.62 -13.08 0.91
CA LEU A 195 8.20 -12.67 2.23
C LEU A 195 8.65 -13.72 3.26
N SER A 196 8.87 -13.29 4.50
CA SER A 196 8.96 -14.22 5.63
C SER A 196 7.97 -13.85 6.71
N LEU A 197 7.21 -14.84 7.16
CA LEU A 197 6.24 -14.71 8.23
C LEU A 197 6.83 -15.27 9.52
N ASP A 198 7.01 -14.42 10.52
CA ASP A 198 7.44 -14.84 11.85
C ASP A 198 6.21 -15.20 12.68
N LEU A 199 6.19 -16.42 13.20
CA LEU A 199 5.15 -16.91 14.08
C LEU A 199 5.76 -17.24 15.43
N SER A 200 5.04 -16.91 16.50
CA SER A 200 5.43 -17.29 17.85
C SER A 200 4.27 -17.88 18.65
N SER A 201 4.61 -18.85 19.49
CA SER A 201 3.79 -19.39 20.57
C SER A 201 4.48 -19.07 21.91
N ASN A 202 3.96 -19.57 23.04
CA ASN A 202 4.56 -19.30 24.35
C ASN A 202 5.99 -19.82 24.48
N ASP A 203 6.32 -20.93 23.81
CA ASP A 203 7.58 -21.66 24.01
C ASP A 203 8.47 -21.71 22.77
N GLN A 204 7.93 -21.33 21.59
CA GLN A 204 8.62 -21.51 20.31
C GLN A 204 8.34 -20.37 19.33
N SER A 205 9.34 -20.02 18.54
CA SER A 205 9.24 -19.10 17.41
C SER A 205 9.74 -19.76 16.14
N ILE A 206 9.03 -19.57 15.03
CA ILE A 206 9.39 -20.09 13.72
C ILE A 206 9.20 -19.00 12.66
N SER A 207 10.14 -18.90 11.73
CA SER A 207 9.99 -18.08 10.53
C SER A 207 9.71 -18.98 9.34
N ILE A 208 8.65 -18.67 8.59
CA ILE A 208 8.27 -19.34 7.35
C ILE A 208 8.69 -18.46 6.18
N LEU A 209 9.49 -18.98 5.25
CA LEU A 209 9.78 -18.29 4.00
C LEU A 209 8.69 -18.58 2.97
N VAL A 210 8.19 -17.54 2.31
CA VAL A 210 7.25 -17.62 1.20
C VAL A 210 7.89 -16.96 -0.03
N ALA A 211 8.14 -17.74 -1.08
CA ALA A 211 8.71 -17.23 -2.33
C ALA A 211 8.32 -18.12 -3.52
N GLU A 212 8.39 -17.56 -4.73
CA GLU A 212 8.13 -18.29 -5.98
C GLU A 212 9.19 -19.38 -6.22
N ASP A 213 10.47 -19.01 -6.18
CA ASP A 213 11.59 -19.94 -6.25
C ASP A 213 12.31 -20.06 -4.89
N ILE A 214 11.97 -21.11 -4.14
CA ILE A 214 12.60 -21.42 -2.85
C ILE A 214 14.10 -21.71 -3.00
N ALA A 215 14.54 -22.32 -4.10
CA ALA A 215 15.94 -22.72 -4.28
C ALA A 215 16.88 -21.50 -4.32
N THR A 216 16.39 -20.37 -4.81
CA THR A 216 17.11 -19.09 -4.79
C THR A 216 17.41 -18.60 -3.36
N PHE A 217 16.63 -19.02 -2.35
CA PHE A 217 16.80 -18.63 -0.94
C PHE A 217 17.38 -19.73 -0.02
N THR A 218 17.65 -20.94 -0.52
CA THR A 218 18.10 -22.11 0.29
C THR A 218 19.47 -22.64 -0.15
N ARG A 219 20.47 -21.77 -0.33
CA ARG A 219 21.83 -22.21 -0.73
C ARG A 219 22.63 -22.75 0.47
N LYS A 220 23.66 -23.58 0.23
CA LYS A 220 24.40 -24.36 1.26
C LYS A 220 24.85 -23.57 2.52
N LYS A 221 25.16 -22.27 2.43
CA LYS A 221 25.52 -21.41 3.58
C LYS A 221 24.32 -20.80 4.32
N GLN A 222 23.12 -20.89 3.75
CA GLN A 222 21.86 -20.29 4.21
C GLN A 222 20.75 -21.31 4.49
N ASN A 223 20.96 -22.59 4.12
CA ASN A 223 20.16 -23.70 4.60
C ASN A 223 20.05 -23.58 6.11
N HIS A 224 18.83 -23.69 6.64
CA HIS A 224 18.45 -23.53 8.06
C HIS A 224 18.16 -22.10 8.55
N LYS A 225 18.13 -21.06 7.70
CA LYS A 225 17.69 -19.71 8.15
C LYS A 225 16.21 -19.69 8.57
N TYR A 226 15.36 -20.45 7.88
CA TYR A 226 13.93 -20.53 8.14
C TYR A 226 13.53 -21.93 8.59
N GLY A 227 12.53 -22.02 9.46
CA GLY A 227 12.03 -23.31 9.97
C GLY A 227 11.04 -23.99 9.02
N ALA A 228 10.43 -23.25 8.10
CA ALA A 228 9.61 -23.82 7.03
C ALA A 228 9.70 -22.98 5.74
N TYR A 229 9.32 -23.60 4.63
CA TYR A 229 9.39 -23.02 3.29
C TYR A 229 8.07 -23.32 2.57
N VAL A 230 7.44 -22.28 2.01
CA VAL A 230 6.18 -22.38 1.27
C VAL A 230 6.39 -21.77 -0.11
N LYS A 231 6.20 -22.58 -1.15
CA LYS A 231 6.23 -22.09 -2.53
C LYS A 231 5.00 -21.20 -2.77
N ALA A 232 5.21 -20.03 -3.37
CA ALA A 232 4.14 -19.18 -3.85
C ALA A 232 3.87 -19.47 -5.33
N ASP A 233 2.62 -19.71 -5.67
CA ASP A 233 2.19 -19.95 -7.04
C ASP A 233 1.85 -18.63 -7.72
N LYS A 234 2.23 -18.50 -8.99
CA LYS A 234 1.84 -17.34 -9.80
C LYS A 234 0.33 -17.41 -10.05
N ALA A 235 -0.37 -16.34 -9.68
CA ALA A 235 -1.79 -16.18 -9.95
C ALA A 235 -2.00 -15.33 -11.21
N GLU A 236 -3.13 -15.54 -11.87
CA GLU A 236 -3.52 -14.70 -13.01
C GLU A 236 -4.05 -13.35 -12.49
N PRO A 237 -3.54 -12.21 -13.01
CA PRO A 237 -4.13 -10.90 -12.72
C PRO A 237 -5.50 -10.79 -13.39
N HIS A 238 -6.39 -9.93 -12.87
CA HIS A 238 -7.64 -9.61 -13.56
C HIS A 238 -7.39 -8.74 -14.80
N ALA A 239 -6.37 -7.90 -14.78
CA ALA A 239 -5.91 -7.10 -15.92
C ALA A 239 -4.76 -7.82 -16.68
N PRO A 240 -4.99 -8.30 -17.92
CA PRO A 240 -3.99 -9.08 -18.67
C PRO A 240 -2.80 -8.26 -19.20
N ASP A 241 -2.93 -6.93 -19.28
CA ASP A 241 -1.91 -6.04 -19.88
C ASP A 241 -0.81 -5.56 -18.91
N ASN A 242 -0.79 -6.08 -17.68
CA ASN A 242 0.26 -5.74 -16.71
C ASN A 242 1.52 -6.60 -16.90
N GLN A 243 2.39 -6.19 -17.82
CA GLN A 243 3.57 -6.99 -18.19
C GLN A 243 4.68 -7.05 -17.12
N ASP A 244 4.69 -6.12 -16.16
CA ASP A 244 5.82 -5.95 -15.23
C ASP A 244 5.56 -6.44 -13.80
N TRP A 245 4.30 -6.58 -13.38
CA TRP A 245 3.97 -7.10 -12.05
C TRP A 245 3.52 -8.56 -12.10
N PHE A 246 4.03 -9.34 -11.16
CA PHE A 246 3.66 -10.73 -10.95
C PHE A 246 2.87 -10.86 -9.65
N LEU A 247 1.66 -11.41 -9.75
CA LEU A 247 0.82 -11.74 -8.60
C LEU A 247 1.17 -13.14 -8.10
N TYR A 248 1.40 -13.27 -6.79
CA TYR A 248 1.67 -14.53 -6.13
C TYR A 248 0.63 -14.84 -5.08
N LYS A 249 0.27 -16.12 -4.99
CA LYS A 249 -0.63 -16.68 -3.98
C LYS A 249 0.08 -17.81 -3.24
N ALA A 250 -0.06 -17.85 -1.93
CA ALA A 250 0.41 -18.96 -1.10
C ALA A 250 -0.62 -19.31 -0.03
N THR A 251 -0.66 -20.59 0.35
CA THR A 251 -1.39 -21.05 1.53
C THR A 251 -0.37 -21.35 2.61
N VAL A 252 -0.43 -20.61 3.72
CA VAL A 252 0.49 -20.79 4.84
C VAL A 252 -0.23 -21.49 5.97
N HIS A 253 0.31 -22.63 6.39
CA HIS A 253 -0.19 -23.41 7.51
C HIS A 253 0.60 -23.10 8.80
N SER A 254 -0.09 -23.17 9.93
CA SER A 254 0.41 -22.89 11.27
C SER A 254 -0.24 -23.84 12.28
N SER A 255 0.45 -24.14 13.36
CA SER A 255 -0.12 -24.90 14.47
C SER A 255 -1.03 -24.02 15.32
N ALA A 256 -2.01 -24.63 15.99
CA ALA A 256 -2.89 -23.91 16.91
C ALA A 256 -2.07 -23.20 18.01
N GLY A 257 -2.49 -22.00 18.40
CA GLY A 257 -1.84 -21.21 19.46
C GLY A 257 -0.68 -20.31 18.99
N TYR A 258 -0.23 -20.46 17.73
CA TYR A 258 0.72 -19.52 17.15
C TYR A 258 0.05 -18.19 16.80
N LYS A 259 0.85 -17.12 16.88
CA LYS A 259 0.50 -15.77 16.47
C LYS A 259 1.48 -15.30 15.40
N LEU A 260 0.99 -14.69 14.33
CA LEU A 260 1.81 -13.96 13.39
C LEU A 260 2.33 -12.68 14.07
N THR A 261 3.64 -12.61 14.28
CA THR A 261 4.34 -11.52 14.95
C THR A 261 5.20 -10.66 14.02
N GLY A 262 5.56 -11.18 12.85
CA GLY A 262 6.36 -10.45 11.88
C GLY A 262 5.96 -10.75 10.45
N ILE A 263 5.85 -9.69 9.64
CA ILE A 263 5.83 -9.80 8.19
C ILE A 263 7.09 -9.10 7.70
N ASN A 264 7.99 -9.87 7.12
CA ASN A 264 9.30 -9.41 6.67
C ASN A 264 9.37 -9.51 5.16
N ILE A 265 10.05 -8.56 4.54
CA ILE A 265 10.53 -8.73 3.18
C ILE A 265 11.84 -9.50 3.19
N VAL A 266 12.08 -10.30 2.14
CA VAL A 266 13.30 -11.08 1.95
C VAL A 266 13.80 -10.89 0.52
N CYS A 267 15.07 -10.48 0.39
CA CYS A 267 15.68 -10.10 -0.88
C CYS A 267 16.98 -10.87 -1.10
N THR A 268 17.21 -11.36 -2.33
CA THR A 268 18.46 -12.02 -2.75
C THR A 268 18.67 -11.89 -4.26
N LEU A 269 19.86 -12.19 -4.75
CA LEU A 269 20.16 -12.23 -6.19
C LEU A 269 19.93 -13.63 -6.78
N LYS A 270 19.24 -13.67 -7.93
CA LYS A 270 19.16 -14.83 -8.82
C LYS A 270 20.54 -15.09 -9.43
N ILE A 271 20.91 -16.35 -9.64
CA ILE A 271 22.12 -16.71 -10.42
C ILE A 271 21.69 -17.07 -11.84
N ALA A 272 22.46 -16.63 -12.83
CA ALA A 272 22.32 -17.09 -14.21
C ALA A 272 23.03 -18.45 -14.39
N GLY A 273 22.30 -19.50 -14.79
CA GLY A 273 22.87 -20.80 -15.23
C GLY A 273 22.18 -22.07 -14.69
N LYS A 274 22.15 -23.14 -15.49
CA LYS A 274 21.76 -24.51 -15.06
C LYS A 274 22.84 -25.08 -14.14
N MET A 275 22.44 -25.57 -12.96
CA MET A 275 23.36 -26.05 -11.92
C MET A 275 24.28 -27.20 -12.35
N SER A 276 25.57 -27.06 -12.06
CA SER A 276 26.41 -28.14 -11.52
C SER A 276 26.78 -27.80 -10.05
N PRO A 277 27.03 -28.79 -9.18
CA PRO A 277 27.22 -28.54 -7.74
C PRO A 277 28.57 -27.92 -7.35
N GLU A 278 29.44 -27.57 -8.32
CA GLU A 278 30.88 -27.40 -8.10
C GLU A 278 31.51 -26.07 -8.54
N THR A 279 30.77 -25.13 -9.13
CA THR A 279 31.37 -23.86 -9.60
C THR A 279 30.72 -22.63 -8.95
N GLU A 280 31.53 -21.75 -8.35
CA GLU A 280 31.13 -20.39 -7.97
C GLU A 280 30.93 -19.56 -9.25
N ASP A 281 29.79 -19.71 -9.91
CA ASP A 281 29.47 -18.91 -11.10
C ASP A 281 29.05 -17.49 -10.70
N ARG A 282 29.80 -16.53 -11.22
CA ARG A 282 29.65 -15.09 -11.01
C ARG A 282 28.58 -14.54 -11.94
N ILE A 283 27.70 -13.69 -11.41
CA ILE A 283 26.81 -12.84 -12.22
C ILE A 283 27.69 -11.92 -13.08
N THR A 284 27.34 -11.66 -14.34
CA THR A 284 28.07 -10.65 -15.14
C THR A 284 27.69 -9.23 -14.68
N GLY A 285 28.68 -8.35 -14.48
CA GLY A 285 28.45 -6.98 -13.96
C GLY A 285 28.62 -6.83 -12.45
N VAL A 286 29.50 -7.64 -11.83
CA VAL A 286 29.86 -7.51 -10.42
C VAL A 286 30.72 -6.27 -10.20
N ASN A 287 30.40 -5.48 -9.18
CA ASN A 287 31.23 -4.41 -8.66
C ASN A 287 32.56 -4.96 -8.11
N ALA A 288 33.55 -4.09 -7.95
CA ALA A 288 34.87 -4.47 -7.43
C ALA A 288 34.83 -5.16 -6.04
N ASP A 289 33.76 -4.98 -5.29
CA ASP A 289 33.51 -5.56 -3.96
C ASP A 289 32.69 -6.87 -3.97
N GLY A 290 32.36 -7.41 -5.14
CA GLY A 290 31.56 -8.63 -5.25
C GLY A 290 30.03 -8.42 -5.25
N SER A 291 29.55 -7.16 -5.21
CA SER A 291 28.12 -6.83 -5.23
C SER A 291 27.55 -6.65 -6.63
N SER A 292 26.24 -6.83 -6.78
CA SER A 292 25.50 -6.51 -8.02
C SER A 292 24.31 -5.61 -7.72
N PRO A 293 23.87 -4.79 -8.69
CA PRO A 293 22.66 -3.98 -8.54
C PRO A 293 21.46 -4.84 -8.18
N TYR A 294 20.68 -4.37 -7.21
CA TYR A 294 19.43 -4.99 -6.78
C TYR A 294 18.32 -3.96 -6.91
N HIS A 295 17.20 -4.39 -7.48
CA HIS A 295 16.00 -3.58 -7.59
C HIS A 295 14.76 -4.47 -7.67
N ALA A 296 13.86 -4.28 -6.71
CA ALA A 296 12.57 -4.94 -6.67
C ALA A 296 11.55 -4.08 -5.93
N SER A 297 10.28 -4.22 -6.28
CA SER A 297 9.14 -3.55 -5.66
C SER A 297 8.08 -4.55 -5.24
N LEU A 298 7.50 -4.31 -4.07
CA LEU A 298 6.34 -5.01 -3.52
C LEU A 298 5.12 -4.09 -3.65
N GLY A 299 4.12 -4.53 -4.41
CA GLY A 299 2.98 -3.71 -4.78
C GLY A 299 1.82 -3.79 -3.80
N HIS A 300 1.59 -4.96 -3.20
CA HIS A 300 0.64 -5.12 -2.10
C HIS A 300 0.95 -6.38 -1.27
N ILE A 301 0.31 -6.47 -0.10
CA ILE A 301 0.16 -7.69 0.70
C ILE A 301 -1.31 -7.81 1.09
N SER A 302 -1.92 -8.97 0.84
CA SER A 302 -3.24 -9.34 1.36
C SER A 302 -3.14 -10.64 2.14
N ILE A 303 -3.62 -10.65 3.38
CA ILE A 303 -3.74 -11.84 4.22
C ILE A 303 -5.20 -12.05 4.55
N GLN A 304 -5.72 -13.24 4.25
CA GLN A 304 -7.13 -13.60 4.34
C GLN A 304 -7.31 -14.97 4.99
N LYS A 305 -8.52 -15.24 5.49
CA LYS A 305 -8.92 -16.61 5.86
C LYS A 305 -9.11 -17.47 4.62
N LEU A 306 -9.05 -18.79 4.75
CA LEU A 306 -9.24 -19.70 3.62
C LEU A 306 -10.68 -19.70 3.07
N ASP A 307 -11.65 -19.51 3.96
CA ASP A 307 -13.08 -19.45 3.67
C ASP A 307 -13.57 -18.02 3.41
N ALA A 308 -12.68 -17.03 3.42
CA ALA A 308 -13.04 -15.65 3.13
C ALA A 308 -13.49 -15.55 1.67
N ASN A 309 -14.73 -15.11 1.49
CA ASN A 309 -15.23 -14.69 0.19
C ASN A 309 -15.96 -13.37 0.37
N THR A 310 -15.48 -12.31 -0.28
CA THR A 310 -16.14 -11.02 -0.23
C THR A 310 -17.28 -10.99 -1.25
N GLU A 311 -18.51 -10.86 -0.76
CA GLU A 311 -19.69 -10.71 -1.61
C GLU A 311 -19.93 -9.23 -1.94
N PHE A 312 -19.84 -8.90 -3.23
CA PHE A 312 -20.23 -7.58 -3.74
C PHE A 312 -21.73 -7.54 -4.05
N ARG A 313 -22.38 -6.41 -3.77
CA ARG A 313 -23.82 -6.23 -3.98
C ARG A 313 -24.08 -5.81 -5.43
N PRO A 314 -25.00 -6.47 -6.16
CA PRO A 314 -25.29 -6.08 -7.53
C PRO A 314 -25.87 -4.67 -7.60
N ALA A 315 -25.68 -3.99 -8.73
CA ALA A 315 -26.15 -2.63 -9.01
C ALA A 315 -27.57 -2.33 -8.48
N GLY A 316 -28.51 -3.26 -8.71
CA GLY A 316 -29.91 -3.12 -8.29
C GLY A 316 -30.15 -3.02 -6.78
N SER A 317 -29.15 -3.31 -5.94
CA SER A 317 -29.22 -3.19 -4.47
C SER A 317 -29.02 -1.75 -3.97
N TRP A 318 -28.55 -0.86 -4.85
CA TRP A 318 -28.19 0.51 -4.51
C TRP A 318 -29.22 1.51 -5.05
N VAL A 319 -29.28 2.67 -4.40
CA VAL A 319 -29.94 3.87 -4.92
C VAL A 319 -28.85 4.92 -5.13
N THR A 320 -28.67 5.35 -6.37
CA THR A 320 -27.72 6.39 -6.78
C THR A 320 -28.46 7.68 -7.10
N LYS A 321 -27.84 8.83 -6.83
CA LYS A 321 -28.39 10.16 -7.11
C LYS A 321 -27.28 11.13 -7.50
N GLY A 322 -27.57 11.97 -8.49
CA GLY A 322 -26.86 13.23 -8.74
C GLY A 322 -27.59 14.39 -8.08
N GLU A 323 -26.87 15.18 -7.30
CA GLU A 323 -27.37 16.34 -6.57
C GLU A 323 -26.52 17.57 -6.92
N TYR A 324 -27.07 18.77 -6.74
CA TYR A 324 -26.35 20.04 -6.93
C TYR A 324 -25.66 20.17 -8.31
N ILE A 325 -26.35 19.72 -9.36
CA ILE A 325 -25.83 19.81 -10.73
C ILE A 325 -25.76 21.29 -11.13
N SER A 326 -24.58 21.73 -11.54
CA SER A 326 -24.34 23.10 -11.99
C SER A 326 -23.51 23.11 -13.27
N TRP A 327 -23.92 23.94 -14.23
CA TRP A 327 -23.24 24.12 -15.51
C TRP A 327 -22.47 25.44 -15.53
N SER A 328 -21.29 25.42 -16.14
CA SER A 328 -20.50 26.63 -16.38
C SER A 328 -19.83 26.58 -17.75
N ASN A 329 -19.72 27.73 -18.40
CA ASN A 329 -19.01 27.85 -19.66
C ASN A 329 -17.63 28.47 -19.40
N SER A 330 -16.56 27.77 -19.77
CA SER A 330 -15.19 28.32 -19.72
C SER A 330 -14.84 29.04 -21.02
N SER A 331 -15.48 28.68 -22.13
CA SER A 331 -15.40 29.35 -23.43
C SER A 331 -16.72 29.17 -24.21
N ILE A 332 -16.81 29.71 -25.44
CA ILE A 332 -17.98 29.51 -26.32
C ILE A 332 -18.19 28.01 -26.64
N THR A 333 -17.12 27.22 -26.64
CA THR A 333 -17.12 25.82 -27.08
C THR A 333 -16.94 24.81 -25.95
N THR A 334 -16.52 25.25 -24.76
CA THR A 334 -16.20 24.37 -23.64
C THR A 334 -17.19 24.59 -22.51
N LYS A 335 -18.03 23.58 -22.27
CA LYS A 335 -18.95 23.50 -21.14
C LYS A 335 -18.33 22.60 -20.07
N HIS A 336 -18.58 22.93 -18.81
CA HIS A 336 -18.21 22.10 -17.67
C HIS A 336 -19.43 21.82 -16.80
N VAL A 337 -19.49 20.62 -16.23
CA VAL A 337 -20.49 20.21 -15.25
C VAL A 337 -19.85 19.92 -13.90
N SER A 338 -20.48 20.42 -12.84
CA SER A 338 -20.17 20.01 -11.48
C SER A 338 -21.39 19.36 -10.86
N LEU A 339 -21.20 18.32 -10.07
CA LEU A 339 -22.28 17.61 -9.38
C LEU A 339 -21.76 16.84 -8.18
N LYS A 340 -22.65 16.55 -7.25
CA LYS A 340 -22.41 15.60 -6.16
C LYS A 340 -23.13 14.29 -6.46
N LEU A 341 -22.38 13.21 -6.56
CA LEU A 341 -22.92 11.85 -6.52
C LEU A 341 -23.16 11.43 -5.07
N SER A 342 -24.25 10.70 -4.84
CA SER A 342 -24.49 9.98 -3.58
C SER A 342 -25.09 8.62 -3.87
N TRP A 343 -24.78 7.65 -3.01
CA TRP A 343 -25.32 6.30 -3.11
C TRP A 343 -25.69 5.76 -1.74
N LYS A 344 -26.58 4.77 -1.70
CA LYS A 344 -26.93 4.06 -0.46
C LYS A 344 -27.51 2.70 -0.77
N LEU A 345 -27.31 1.74 0.13
CA LEU A 345 -28.01 0.47 0.08
C LEU A 345 -29.52 0.67 0.30
N LYS A 346 -30.35 -0.07 -0.44
CA LYS A 346 -31.80 -0.10 -0.23
C LYS A 346 -32.17 -0.68 1.13
N THR A 347 -31.37 -1.63 1.62
CA THR A 347 -31.54 -2.30 2.91
C THR A 347 -30.51 -1.79 3.92
N PRO A 348 -30.90 -0.94 4.89
CA PRO A 348 -29.98 -0.24 5.78
C PRO A 348 -29.30 -1.12 6.84
N ASP A 349 -29.79 -2.34 7.09
CA ASP A 349 -29.25 -3.23 8.12
C ASP A 349 -27.94 -3.93 7.72
N GLN A 350 -27.44 -3.68 6.51
CA GLN A 350 -26.22 -4.32 6.00
C GLN A 350 -25.03 -3.34 5.98
N PRO A 351 -23.82 -3.81 6.32
CA PRO A 351 -22.64 -2.95 6.32
C PRO A 351 -22.30 -2.51 4.89
N SER A 352 -22.10 -1.20 4.72
CA SER A 352 -21.59 -0.60 3.48
C SER A 352 -20.08 -0.83 3.34
N PHE A 353 -19.56 -0.73 2.12
CA PHE A 353 -18.12 -0.69 1.88
C PHE A 353 -17.55 0.65 2.34
N ARG A 354 -16.24 0.69 2.60
CA ARG A 354 -15.57 1.92 3.09
C ARG A 354 -14.73 2.63 2.05
N LYS A 355 -14.61 2.07 0.85
CA LYS A 355 -13.82 2.62 -0.25
C LYS A 355 -14.55 2.34 -1.55
N TYR A 356 -14.63 3.36 -2.39
CA TYR A 356 -15.28 3.31 -3.71
C TYR A 356 -14.39 3.99 -4.74
N ASN A 357 -14.10 3.31 -5.84
CA ASN A 357 -13.52 3.93 -7.02
C ASN A 357 -14.63 4.53 -7.88
N ILE A 358 -14.43 5.75 -8.36
CA ILE A 358 -15.40 6.48 -9.16
C ILE A 358 -14.87 6.61 -10.58
N TYR A 359 -15.68 6.24 -11.55
CA TYR A 359 -15.39 6.37 -12.97
C TYR A 359 -16.49 7.15 -13.67
N VAL A 360 -16.16 7.69 -14.83
CA VAL A 360 -17.14 8.23 -15.77
C VAL A 360 -16.92 7.63 -17.15
N GLU A 361 -18.01 7.30 -17.82
CA GLU A 361 -18.02 6.94 -19.24
C GLU A 361 -18.80 7.99 -20.03
N GLU A 362 -18.20 8.44 -21.12
CA GLU A 362 -18.83 9.35 -22.06
C GLU A 362 -19.73 8.56 -23.01
N SER A 363 -21.02 8.89 -23.01
CA SER A 363 -21.96 8.38 -24.01
C SER A 363 -21.96 9.31 -25.22
N MET A 364 -21.61 8.77 -26.38
CA MET A 364 -21.57 9.52 -27.63
C MET A 364 -22.93 9.48 -28.33
N ALA A 365 -23.23 10.52 -29.10
CA ALA A 365 -24.41 10.52 -29.98
C ALA A 365 -24.32 9.48 -31.11
N ASP A 366 -23.10 9.08 -31.50
CA ASP A 366 -22.86 7.97 -32.43
C ASP A 366 -22.82 6.62 -31.67
N PRO A 367 -23.78 5.70 -31.92
CA PRO A 367 -23.82 4.41 -31.25
C PRO A 367 -22.66 3.47 -31.59
N ASN A 368 -21.85 3.76 -32.61
CA ASN A 368 -20.67 2.97 -32.96
C ASN A 368 -19.37 3.49 -32.32
N ALA A 369 -19.41 4.65 -31.65
CA ALA A 369 -18.23 5.20 -30.98
C ALA A 369 -17.93 4.41 -29.70
N LYS A 370 -16.66 4.07 -29.50
CA LYS A 370 -16.20 3.36 -28.30
C LYS A 370 -16.24 4.32 -27.11
N ALA A 371 -17.04 3.99 -26.09
CA ALA A 371 -17.06 4.73 -24.83
C ALA A 371 -15.66 4.72 -24.18
N SER A 372 -15.13 5.89 -23.88
CA SER A 372 -13.93 6.06 -23.06
C SER A 372 -14.34 6.05 -21.59
N ARG A 373 -13.66 5.23 -20.78
CA ARG A 373 -13.83 5.19 -19.33
C ARG A 373 -12.68 5.93 -18.67
N ASN A 374 -13.00 6.96 -17.91
CA ASN A 374 -12.03 7.78 -17.19
C ASN A 374 -12.18 7.56 -15.68
N TYR A 375 -11.04 7.43 -15.00
CA TYR A 375 -11.00 7.37 -13.55
C TYR A 375 -11.10 8.78 -12.94
N LEU A 376 -12.01 8.98 -11.99
CA LEU A 376 -12.24 10.28 -11.35
C LEU A 376 -11.64 10.38 -9.95
N GLY A 377 -11.54 9.27 -9.21
CA GLY A 377 -10.98 9.28 -7.87
C GLY A 377 -11.57 8.21 -6.94
N VAL A 378 -11.32 8.39 -5.64
CA VAL A 378 -11.80 7.50 -4.57
C VAL A 378 -12.68 8.26 -3.58
N ALA A 379 -13.77 7.63 -3.15
CA ALA A 379 -14.56 8.04 -2.00
C ALA A 379 -14.40 7.06 -0.83
N SER A 380 -14.28 7.58 0.40
CA SER A 380 -14.36 6.77 1.64
C SER A 380 -15.66 7.01 2.42
N VAL A 381 -16.62 7.65 1.77
CA VAL A 381 -17.97 7.95 2.23
C VAL A 381 -18.94 7.70 1.09
N ASP A 382 -20.23 7.63 1.35
CA ASP A 382 -21.24 7.31 0.33
C ASP A 382 -21.61 8.50 -0.58
N ALA A 383 -20.62 9.35 -0.90
CA ALA A 383 -20.77 10.50 -1.77
C ALA A 383 -19.43 10.89 -2.42
N PHE A 384 -19.50 11.49 -3.60
CA PHE A 384 -18.35 12.02 -4.33
C PHE A 384 -18.72 13.31 -5.06
N TYR A 385 -17.88 14.34 -4.97
CA TYR A 385 -18.11 15.61 -5.66
C TYR A 385 -17.20 15.70 -6.88
N ILE A 386 -17.80 15.95 -8.05
CA ILE A 386 -17.10 16.22 -9.30
C ILE A 386 -17.16 17.73 -9.53
N SER A 387 -15.99 18.34 -9.71
CA SER A 387 -15.85 19.77 -9.99
C SER A 387 -15.42 19.99 -11.43
N GLY A 388 -16.26 20.63 -12.22
CA GLY A 388 -15.91 21.14 -13.54
C GLY A 388 -15.51 20.07 -14.57
N LEU A 389 -16.18 18.92 -14.58
CA LEU A 389 -15.97 17.89 -15.61
C LEU A 389 -16.25 18.49 -17.00
N GLU A 390 -15.26 18.42 -17.88
CA GLU A 390 -15.36 18.95 -19.23
C GLU A 390 -16.35 18.13 -20.07
N VAL A 391 -17.19 18.82 -20.84
CA VAL A 391 -18.11 18.21 -21.78
C VAL A 391 -17.50 18.29 -23.17
N THR A 392 -17.01 17.16 -23.67
CA THR A 392 -16.45 17.07 -25.02
C THR A 392 -17.57 17.15 -26.07
N SER A 393 -17.24 17.69 -27.25
CA SER A 393 -18.21 17.86 -28.34
C SER A 393 -18.70 16.49 -28.84
N GLY A 394 -20.02 16.29 -28.90
CA GLY A 394 -20.64 15.05 -29.36
C GLY A 394 -21.06 14.07 -28.25
N VAL A 395 -20.76 14.39 -26.99
CA VAL A 395 -21.28 13.65 -25.83
C VAL A 395 -22.74 13.99 -25.60
N SER A 396 -23.58 12.96 -25.43
CA SER A 396 -25.00 13.06 -25.14
C SER A 396 -25.33 12.79 -23.67
N GLY A 397 -24.42 12.14 -22.93
CA GLY A 397 -24.61 11.80 -21.53
C GLY A 397 -23.33 11.35 -20.84
N PHE A 398 -23.33 11.39 -19.51
CA PHE A 398 -22.29 10.80 -18.69
C PHE A 398 -22.87 9.64 -17.88
N ASN A 399 -22.20 8.49 -17.92
CA ASN A 399 -22.50 7.38 -17.02
C ASN A 399 -21.45 7.30 -15.91
N PHE A 400 -21.84 7.60 -14.67
CA PHE A 400 -20.94 7.53 -13.52
C PHE A 400 -21.03 6.16 -12.87
N ILE A 401 -19.89 5.46 -12.75
CA ILE A 401 -19.81 4.11 -12.19
C ILE A 401 -19.19 4.17 -10.80
N ILE A 402 -19.83 3.55 -9.82
CA ILE A 402 -19.39 3.55 -8.42
C ILE A 402 -18.96 2.12 -8.04
N GLN A 403 -17.66 1.85 -8.08
CA GLN A 403 -17.10 0.52 -7.83
C GLN A 403 -16.76 0.35 -6.35
N ALA A 404 -17.40 -0.60 -5.68
CA ALA A 404 -17.09 -0.94 -4.30
C ALA A 404 -15.75 -1.67 -4.15
N CYS A 405 -14.98 -1.33 -3.12
CA CYS A 405 -13.72 -1.99 -2.75
C CYS A 405 -13.79 -2.57 -1.33
N ALA A 406 -13.35 -3.81 -1.19
CA ALA A 406 -13.36 -4.57 0.05
C ALA A 406 -12.09 -4.36 0.91
N HIS A 407 -12.16 -4.78 2.17
CA HIS A 407 -11.05 -4.67 3.12
C HIS A 407 -9.87 -5.61 2.84
N ASP A 408 -10.07 -6.63 2.02
CA ASP A 408 -9.04 -7.58 1.59
C ASP A 408 -8.30 -7.12 0.32
N GLY A 409 -8.70 -5.98 -0.27
CA GLY A 409 -8.15 -5.45 -1.50
C GLY A 409 -8.91 -5.83 -2.76
N SER A 410 -9.93 -6.68 -2.68
CA SER A 410 -10.78 -7.00 -3.84
C SER A 410 -11.74 -5.86 -4.19
N TRP A 411 -12.25 -5.84 -5.42
CA TRP A 411 -13.24 -4.86 -5.88
C TRP A 411 -14.31 -5.52 -6.76
N GLN A 412 -15.44 -4.84 -6.85
CA GLN A 412 -16.56 -5.25 -7.67
C GLN A 412 -16.22 -5.17 -9.17
N LYS A 413 -16.71 -6.13 -9.96
CA LYS A 413 -16.65 -6.07 -11.42
C LYS A 413 -17.39 -4.84 -11.93
N LEU A 414 -16.82 -4.13 -12.90
CA LEU A 414 -17.35 -2.84 -13.35
C LEU A 414 -18.76 -2.96 -13.94
N GLU A 415 -19.07 -4.08 -14.60
CA GLU A 415 -20.37 -4.36 -15.21
C GLU A 415 -21.50 -4.62 -14.18
N GLU A 416 -21.13 -4.88 -12.93
CA GLU A 416 -22.07 -5.16 -11.84
C GLU A 416 -22.24 -3.97 -10.90
N CYS A 417 -21.50 -2.88 -11.13
CA CYS A 417 -21.46 -1.71 -10.26
C CYS A 417 -22.74 -0.87 -10.36
N PRO A 418 -23.15 -0.19 -9.27
CA PRO A 418 -24.19 0.82 -9.35
C PRO A 418 -23.74 2.04 -10.16
N GLU A 419 -24.68 2.59 -10.92
CA GLU A 419 -24.43 3.66 -11.88
C GLU A 419 -25.38 4.84 -11.68
N PHE A 420 -24.95 6.02 -12.11
CA PHE A 420 -25.80 7.21 -12.24
C PHE A 420 -25.61 7.81 -13.63
N PHE A 421 -26.70 7.87 -14.40
CA PHE A 421 -26.70 8.47 -15.72
C PHE A 421 -27.15 9.93 -15.66
N LEU A 422 -26.35 10.83 -16.24
CA LEU A 422 -26.67 12.23 -16.45
C LEU A 422 -26.90 12.48 -17.94
N ASP A 423 -28.14 12.80 -18.30
CA ASP A 423 -28.53 13.15 -19.67
C ASP A 423 -28.24 14.63 -19.96
N LEU A 424 -27.45 14.92 -20.99
CA LEU A 424 -27.11 16.30 -21.39
C LEU A 424 -28.21 16.96 -22.22
N VAL A 425 -29.05 16.19 -22.91
CA VAL A 425 -30.10 16.70 -23.81
C VAL A 425 -31.25 17.33 -23.01
N HIS A 426 -31.42 16.91 -21.76
CA HIS A 426 -32.45 17.43 -20.85
C HIS A 426 -31.91 18.38 -19.77
N SER A 427 -30.60 18.68 -19.79
CA SER A 427 -29.95 19.49 -18.77
C SER A 427 -29.73 20.97 -19.16
N GLU A 428 -30.15 21.38 -20.35
CA GLU A 428 -30.27 22.81 -20.73
C GLU A 428 -31.59 23.39 -20.20
N VAL A 429 -31.61 23.78 -18.92
CA VAL A 429 -32.56 24.75 -18.37
C VAL A 429 -31.82 25.78 -17.53
#